data_AF-A0A660A8S6-F1
#
_entry.id   AF-A0A660A8S6-F1
#
_cell.length_a   1.000
_cell.length_b   1.000
_cell.length_c   1.000
_cell.angle_alpha   90.00
_cell.angle_beta   90.00
_cell.angle_gamma   90.00
#
_symmetry.space_group_name_H-M   'P 1'
#
loop_
_entity.id
_entity.type
_entity.pdbx_description
1 polymer ?
#
loop_
_entity_poly.entity_id
_entity_poly.type
_entity_poly.pdbx_seq_one_letter_code
_entity_poly.pdbx_strand_id
1 'polypeptide(L)'
;SGDCFQSSSKEAKPVLDSSSAYPASIAEHHLRMHFTTLPAGESLGSLGLWVWGDVDQPSKDWPNGAIPMTKAKKDAYGYYLDVPLAATHRQQVSYIINNKAGENLSKDQHISLLTPKMTEVWTDENYHAPAS
;
A
#
# COMPACT_ATOMS: atom_id res chain seq x y z
N SER A 1 8.38 -63.59 -8.45
CA SER A 1 7.70 -62.50 -9.17
C SER A 1 6.25 -62.51 -8.75
N GLY A 2 5.63 -61.50 -8.16
CA GLY A 2 5.99 -60.12 -7.83
C GLY A 2 4.97 -59.62 -6.80
N ASP A 3 5.12 -58.36 -6.44
CA ASP A 3 4.89 -57.78 -5.13
C ASP A 3 3.44 -57.62 -4.60
N CYS A 4 3.36 -57.59 -3.28
CA CYS A 4 2.25 -57.08 -2.48
C CYS A 4 2.14 -55.55 -2.66
N PHE A 5 1.03 -55.07 -3.22
CA PHE A 5 0.70 -53.64 -3.23
C PHE A 5 -0.41 -53.38 -2.21
N GLN A 6 -0.01 -52.92 -1.02
CA GLN A 6 -0.89 -52.13 -0.16
C GLN A 6 -0.93 -50.71 -0.74
N SER A 7 -2.05 -50.31 -1.34
CA SER A 7 -2.31 -48.91 -1.65
C SER A 7 -3.06 -48.28 -0.48
N SER A 8 -2.31 -47.60 0.39
CA SER A 8 -2.83 -46.59 1.31
C SER A 8 -2.86 -45.27 0.55
N SER A 9 -4.04 -44.67 0.41
CA SER A 9 -4.16 -43.27 0.00
C SER A 9 -5.33 -42.62 0.70
N LYS A 10 -4.95 -42.01 1.83
CA LYS A 10 -5.50 -40.82 2.48
C LYS A 10 -6.74 -40.20 1.81
N GLU A 11 -7.82 -40.25 2.59
CA GLU A 11 -8.93 -39.32 2.67
C GLU A 11 -8.56 -37.88 2.26
N ALA A 12 -9.22 -37.38 1.21
CA ALA A 12 -9.12 -35.99 0.78
C ALA A 12 -9.85 -35.09 1.79
N LYS A 13 -9.11 -34.17 2.42
CA LYS A 13 -9.67 -33.11 3.28
C LYS A 13 -10.42 -32.08 2.42
N PRO A 14 -11.50 -31.47 2.94
CA PRO A 14 -12.34 -30.58 2.16
C PRO A 14 -11.59 -29.30 1.80
N VAL A 15 -11.77 -28.85 0.56
CA VAL A 15 -11.29 -27.57 0.03
C VAL A 15 -12.06 -26.47 0.75
N LEU A 16 -11.43 -25.82 1.74
CA LEU A 16 -11.93 -24.56 2.27
C LEU A 16 -11.65 -23.48 1.24
N ASP A 17 -12.71 -23.01 0.61
CA ASP A 17 -12.78 -21.70 -0.03
C ASP A 17 -12.50 -20.63 1.03
N SER A 18 -11.22 -20.25 1.14
CA SER A 18 -10.77 -19.17 2.01
C SER A 18 -10.88 -17.87 1.22
N SER A 19 -12.02 -17.20 1.37
CA SER A 19 -12.11 -15.75 1.22
C SER A 19 -10.96 -15.11 2.00
N SER A 20 -9.90 -14.72 1.28
CA SER A 20 -8.59 -14.34 1.81
C SER A 20 -8.66 -13.14 2.76
N ALA A 21 -8.62 -13.41 4.06
CA ALA A 21 -8.36 -12.42 5.11
C ALA A 21 -6.84 -12.29 5.43
N TYR A 22 -5.97 -12.57 4.44
CA TYR A 22 -4.56 -12.23 4.51
C TYR A 22 -4.29 -11.02 3.62
N PRO A 23 -3.54 -10.00 4.10
CA PRO A 23 -3.18 -8.87 3.26
C PRO A 23 -2.44 -9.38 2.03
N ALA A 24 -2.77 -8.83 0.86
CA ALA A 24 -2.05 -9.13 -0.37
C ALA A 24 -0.54 -8.93 -0.13
N SER A 25 0.29 -9.88 -0.54
CA SER A 25 1.75 -9.81 -0.37
C SER A 25 2.29 -8.46 -0.85
N ILE A 26 3.08 -7.78 -0.01
CA ILE A 26 3.74 -6.52 -0.37
C ILE A 26 5.04 -6.88 -1.10
N ALA A 27 5.27 -6.25 -2.25
CA ALA A 27 6.51 -6.45 -2.99
C ALA A 27 7.71 -5.95 -2.19
N GLU A 28 8.89 -6.55 -2.42
CA GLU A 28 10.12 -6.04 -1.81
C GLU A 28 10.30 -4.56 -2.15
N HIS A 29 10.89 -3.81 -1.21
CA HIS A 29 11.10 -2.36 -1.35
C HIS A 29 9.82 -1.54 -1.59
N HIS A 30 8.66 -1.97 -1.08
CA HIS A 30 7.44 -1.17 -1.09
C HIS A 30 7.01 -0.78 0.32
N LEU A 31 6.42 0.40 0.44
CA LEU A 31 5.67 0.84 1.61
C LEU A 31 4.18 0.82 1.26
N ARG A 32 3.41 -0.03 1.93
CA ARG A 32 1.95 0.03 1.91
C ARG A 32 1.50 1.15 2.84
N MET A 33 0.89 2.17 2.25
CA MET A 33 0.33 3.31 2.97
C MET A 33 -1.17 3.13 3.10
N HIS A 34 -1.67 3.06 4.34
CA HIS A 34 -3.08 2.92 4.66
C HIS A 34 -3.66 4.26 5.11
N PHE A 35 -4.79 4.65 4.51
CA PHE A 35 -5.51 5.89 4.76
C PHE A 35 -6.89 5.57 5.31
N THR A 36 -7.21 6.03 6.52
CA THR A 36 -8.55 5.84 7.10
C THR A 36 -9.63 6.56 6.30
N THR A 37 -9.32 7.77 5.82
CA THR A 37 -10.21 8.59 4.98
C THR A 37 -9.43 9.25 3.85
N LEU A 38 -10.10 9.47 2.73
CA LEU A 38 -9.61 10.31 1.63
C LEU A 38 -10.35 11.67 1.67
N PRO A 39 -9.84 12.72 0.99
CA PRO A 39 -10.50 14.02 0.95
C PRO A 39 -11.97 13.92 0.55
N ALA A 40 -12.85 14.50 1.37
CA ALA A 40 -14.30 14.42 1.17
C ALA A 40 -14.72 15.19 -0.10
N GLY A 41 -15.72 14.66 -0.81
CA GLY A 41 -16.25 15.27 -2.04
C GLY A 41 -15.42 15.00 -3.30
N GLU A 42 -14.29 14.33 -3.17
CA GLU A 42 -13.43 13.94 -4.30
C GLU A 42 -13.70 12.50 -4.77
N SER A 43 -13.51 12.27 -6.06
CA SER A 43 -13.57 10.92 -6.63
C SER A 43 -12.17 10.30 -6.67
N LEU A 44 -12.05 8.97 -6.61
CA LEU A 44 -10.75 8.31 -6.81
C LEU A 44 -10.10 8.67 -8.16
N GLY A 45 -10.92 8.98 -9.16
CA GLY A 45 -10.47 9.39 -10.49
C GLY A 45 -9.93 10.83 -10.57
N SER A 46 -10.23 11.68 -9.59
CA SER A 46 -9.68 13.03 -9.47
C SER A 46 -8.47 13.08 -8.54
N LEU A 47 -8.34 12.15 -7.59
CA LEU A 47 -7.27 12.13 -6.61
C LEU A 47 -5.97 11.47 -7.09
N GLY A 48 -4.85 11.98 -6.57
CA GLY A 48 -3.53 11.38 -6.72
C GLY A 48 -2.74 11.39 -5.41
N LEU A 49 -1.83 10.42 -5.26
CA LEU A 49 -0.81 10.39 -4.23
C LEU A 49 0.50 10.91 -4.83
N TRP A 50 0.87 12.13 -4.47
CA TRP A 50 2.13 12.74 -4.90
C TRP A 50 3.20 12.44 -3.86
N VAL A 51 4.33 11.85 -4.27
CA VAL A 51 5.35 11.32 -3.36
C VAL A 51 6.74 11.88 -3.66
N TRP A 52 7.56 12.05 -2.63
CA TRP A 52 8.97 12.43 -2.72
C TRP A 52 9.76 11.96 -1.49
N GLY A 53 11.07 12.24 -1.45
CA GLY A 53 11.98 11.68 -0.45
C GLY A 53 12.51 10.33 -0.90
N ASP A 54 12.54 9.34 0.00
CA ASP A 54 13.17 8.03 -0.23
C ASP A 54 12.26 7.03 -0.98
N VAL A 55 11.67 7.51 -2.08
CA VAL A 55 10.86 6.72 -3.03
C VAL A 55 11.67 6.37 -4.28
N ASP A 56 11.31 5.29 -4.98
CA ASP A 56 12.04 4.86 -6.19
C ASP A 56 11.96 5.92 -7.30
N GLN A 57 10.74 6.44 -7.53
CA GLN A 57 10.48 7.50 -8.49
C GLN A 57 9.64 8.60 -7.84
N PRO A 58 10.27 9.73 -7.47
CA PRO A 58 9.53 10.91 -7.03
C PRO A 58 8.53 11.35 -8.10
N SER A 59 7.36 11.82 -7.65
CA SER A 59 6.37 12.42 -8.54
C SER A 59 6.93 13.65 -9.25
N LYS A 60 6.53 13.83 -10.50
CA LYS A 60 6.91 14.95 -11.37
C LYS A 60 5.69 15.44 -12.15
N ASP A 61 5.79 16.54 -12.87
CA ASP A 61 4.72 17.02 -13.75
C ASP A 61 3.39 17.27 -12.99
N TRP A 62 3.43 18.21 -12.04
CA TRP A 62 2.27 18.56 -11.21
C TRP A 62 1.03 18.97 -12.03
N PRO A 63 -0.19 18.54 -11.64
CA PRO A 63 -0.51 17.56 -10.59
C PRO A 63 -0.57 16.11 -11.09
N ASN A 64 -0.54 15.91 -12.41
CA ASN A 64 -0.95 14.66 -13.06
C ASN A 64 0.08 13.53 -12.97
N GLY A 65 1.33 13.80 -12.60
CA GLY A 65 2.31 12.74 -12.33
C GLY A 65 2.27 12.17 -10.91
N ALA A 66 1.23 12.47 -10.12
CA ALA A 66 0.90 11.72 -8.92
C ALA A 66 0.47 10.27 -9.25
N ILE A 67 0.64 9.35 -8.30
CA ILE A 67 0.10 7.99 -8.42
C ILE A 67 -1.43 8.07 -8.32
N PRO A 68 -2.20 7.61 -9.31
CA PRO A 68 -3.64 7.78 -9.30
C PRO A 68 -4.29 6.93 -8.19
N MET A 69 -5.18 7.52 -7.40
CA MET A 69 -5.90 6.81 -6.33
C MET A 69 -6.88 5.76 -6.85
N THR A 70 -7.14 5.70 -8.15
CA THR A 70 -7.86 4.58 -8.78
C THR A 70 -7.12 3.24 -8.65
N LYS A 71 -5.81 3.26 -8.36
CA LYS A 71 -5.02 2.06 -8.04
C LYS A 71 -5.16 1.63 -6.57
N ALA A 72 -5.74 2.46 -5.71
CA ALA A 72 -5.91 2.14 -4.31
C ALA A 72 -6.89 0.97 -4.14
N LYS A 73 -6.60 0.12 -3.18
CA LYS A 73 -7.46 -0.99 -2.77
C LYS A 73 -8.12 -0.66 -1.44
N LYS A 74 -9.14 -1.41 -1.06
CA LYS A 74 -9.79 -1.28 0.25
C LYS A 74 -9.46 -2.45 1.16
N ASP A 75 -9.35 -2.17 2.43
CA ASP A 75 -9.35 -3.16 3.51
C ASP A 75 -10.28 -2.71 4.66
N ALA A 76 -10.14 -3.30 5.83
CA ALA A 76 -10.96 -2.96 7.00
C ALA A 76 -10.61 -1.58 7.62
N TYR A 77 -9.42 -1.03 7.35
CA TYR A 77 -8.99 0.27 7.87
C TYR A 77 -9.43 1.42 6.97
N GLY A 78 -9.38 1.22 5.65
CA GLY A 78 -9.79 2.22 4.67
C GLY A 78 -9.27 1.91 3.28
N TYR A 79 -8.55 2.88 2.69
CA TYR A 79 -7.88 2.71 1.40
C TYR A 79 -6.39 2.49 1.60
N TYR A 80 -5.77 1.66 0.77
CA TYR A 80 -4.33 1.49 0.80
C TYR A 80 -3.72 1.46 -0.59
N LEU A 81 -2.45 1.87 -0.67
CA LEU A 81 -1.66 1.85 -1.89
C LEU A 81 -0.21 1.49 -1.58
N ASP A 82 0.39 0.70 -2.47
CA ASP A 82 1.79 0.27 -2.34
C ASP A 82 2.68 1.26 -3.11
N VAL A 83 3.59 1.92 -2.40
CA VAL A 83 4.53 2.92 -2.96
C VAL A 83 5.92 2.30 -3.08
N PRO A 84 6.51 2.25 -4.29
CA PRO A 84 7.89 1.81 -4.47
C PRO A 84 8.88 2.75 -3.74
N LEU A 85 9.76 2.16 -2.94
CA LEU A 85 10.79 2.87 -2.17
C LEU A 85 12.15 2.80 -2.85
N ALA A 86 13.02 3.75 -2.51
CA ALA A 86 14.42 3.70 -2.91
C ALA A 86 15.08 2.39 -2.42
N ALA A 87 15.98 1.83 -3.23
CA ALA A 87 16.63 0.54 -2.95
C ALA A 87 17.43 0.54 -1.63
N THR A 88 18.07 1.66 -1.28
CA THR A 88 18.91 1.83 -0.09
C THR A 88 18.67 3.19 0.58
N HIS A 89 19.21 3.38 1.79
CA HIS A 89 19.21 4.65 2.54
C HIS A 89 17.82 5.25 2.86
N ARG A 90 16.84 4.39 3.12
CA ARG A 90 15.47 4.77 3.48
C ARG A 90 15.37 5.32 4.91
N GLN A 91 14.96 6.58 5.03
CA GLN A 91 14.75 7.29 6.29
C GLN A 91 13.38 7.98 6.34
N GLN A 92 12.93 8.55 5.21
CA GLN A 92 11.70 9.32 5.17
C GLN A 92 11.01 9.26 3.80
N VAL A 93 9.71 8.98 3.83
CA VAL A 93 8.82 9.20 2.68
C VAL A 93 7.99 10.44 2.97
N SER A 94 7.86 11.31 1.99
CA SER A 94 6.99 12.48 2.09
C SER A 94 5.93 12.41 1.00
N TYR A 95 4.73 12.89 1.30
CA TYR A 95 3.62 12.79 0.37
C TYR A 95 2.59 13.90 0.57
N ILE A 96 1.77 14.09 -0.47
CA ILE A 96 0.49 14.78 -0.39
C ILE A 96 -0.57 14.02 -1.16
N ILE A 97 -1.83 14.20 -0.78
CA ILE A 97 -2.98 13.86 -1.59
C ILE A 97 -3.39 15.11 -2.36
N ASN A 98 -3.28 15.03 -3.69
CA ASN A 98 -3.65 16.10 -4.60
C ASN A 98 -4.89 15.74 -5.42
N ASN A 99 -5.40 16.71 -6.18
CA ASN A 99 -6.40 16.46 -7.21
C ASN A 99 -5.95 16.96 -8.60
N LYS A 100 -6.72 16.59 -9.63
CA LYS A 100 -6.50 17.03 -11.02
C LYS A 100 -6.62 18.54 -11.25
N ALA A 101 -7.26 19.27 -10.32
CA ALA A 101 -7.30 20.73 -10.35
C ALA A 101 -5.99 21.37 -9.85
N GLY A 102 -5.10 20.58 -9.26
CA GLY A 102 -3.80 21.04 -8.75
C GLY A 102 -3.84 21.53 -7.31
N GLU A 103 -4.87 21.13 -6.54
CA GLU A 103 -4.98 21.46 -5.12
C GLU A 103 -4.19 20.45 -4.27
N ASN A 104 -3.56 20.94 -3.20
CA ASN A 104 -2.99 20.12 -2.13
C ASN A 104 -4.06 19.94 -1.03
N LEU A 105 -4.64 18.74 -0.92
CA LEU A 105 -5.79 18.48 -0.08
C LEU A 105 -5.43 17.92 1.30
N SER A 106 -4.24 17.30 1.45
CA SER A 106 -3.78 16.76 2.72
C SER A 106 -2.80 17.67 3.47
N LYS A 107 -2.27 18.72 2.81
CA LYS A 107 -1.01 19.39 3.18
C LYS A 107 0.18 18.43 3.12
N ASP A 108 1.38 18.96 3.28
CA ASP A 108 2.62 18.18 3.28
C ASP A 108 2.67 17.22 4.47
N GLN A 109 2.89 15.94 4.17
CA GLN A 109 2.98 14.87 5.16
C GLN A 109 4.34 14.19 5.08
N HIS A 110 4.81 13.71 6.23
CA HIS A 110 6.11 13.06 6.37
C HIS A 110 5.98 11.79 7.21
N ILE A 111 6.56 10.70 6.72
CA ILE A 111 6.61 9.39 7.38
C ILE A 111 8.06 9.02 7.59
N SER A 112 8.47 8.95 8.85
CA SER A 112 9.79 8.42 9.23
C SER A 112 9.79 6.89 9.16
N LEU A 113 10.76 6.33 8.45
CA LEU A 113 10.95 4.89 8.33
C LEU A 113 11.85 4.41 9.47
N LEU A 114 11.25 3.81 10.50
CA LEU A 114 11.97 3.43 11.73
C LEU A 114 13.02 2.35 11.49
N THR A 115 12.78 1.48 10.50
CA THR A 115 13.76 0.49 10.07
C THR A 115 13.76 0.40 8.55
N PRO A 116 14.88 -0.03 7.93
CA PRO A 116 14.90 -0.32 6.50
C PRO A 116 13.90 -1.42 6.09
N LYS A 117 13.40 -2.23 7.02
CA LYS A 117 12.45 -3.33 6.77
C LYS A 117 10.99 -2.93 6.94
N MET A 118 10.71 -1.68 7.30
CA MET A 118 9.35 -1.16 7.42
C MET A 118 8.67 -1.24 6.05
N THR A 119 7.50 -1.90 6.00
CA THR A 119 6.75 -2.18 4.77
C THR A 119 5.31 -1.71 4.84
N GLU A 120 4.80 -1.33 6.01
CA GLU A 120 3.44 -0.83 6.18
C GLU A 120 3.42 0.41 7.09
N VAL A 121 2.45 1.28 6.86
CA VAL A 121 2.16 2.44 7.69
C VAL A 121 0.68 2.77 7.64
N TRP A 122 0.13 3.22 8.77
CA TRP A 122 -1.27 3.63 8.90
C TRP A 122 -1.33 5.12 9.24
N THR A 123 -2.12 5.87 8.47
CA THR A 123 -2.35 7.29 8.69
C THR A 123 -3.73 7.51 9.31
N ASP A 124 -3.79 8.34 10.34
CA ASP A 124 -5.04 8.79 10.95
C ASP A 124 -5.84 9.72 10.02
N GLU A 125 -6.98 10.22 10.50
CA GLU A 125 -7.87 11.13 9.77
C GLU A 125 -7.23 12.49 9.43
N ASN A 126 -6.12 12.83 10.09
CA ASN A 126 -5.33 14.02 9.83
C ASN A 126 -4.12 13.73 8.92
N TYR A 127 -4.05 12.52 8.36
CA TYR A 127 -2.96 12.03 7.52
C TYR A 127 -1.62 11.85 8.25
N HIS A 128 -1.64 11.89 9.59
CA HIS A 128 -0.45 11.63 10.38
C HIS A 128 -0.25 10.13 10.57
N ALA A 129 0.98 9.67 10.34
CA ALA A 129 1.41 8.33 10.70
C ALA A 129 2.22 8.40 12.00
N PRO A 130 1.75 7.85 13.13
CA PRO A 130 2.57 7.74 14.31
C PRO A 130 3.78 6.85 14.02
N ALA A 131 4.94 7.23 14.55
CA ALA A 131 6.11 6.36 14.56
C ALA A 131 5.78 5.11 15.38
N SER A 132 5.51 3.99 14.72
CA SER A 132 5.19 2.68 15.32
C SER A 132 6.33 1.69 15.19
#